data_AF-V2UY56-F1
#
_entry.id   AF-V2UY56-F1
#
_cell.length_a   1.000
_cell.length_b   1.000
_cell.length_c   1.000
_cell.angle_alpha   90.00
_cell.angle_beta   90.00
_cell.angle_gamma   90.00
#
_symmetry.space_group_name_H-M   'P 1'
#
loop_
_entity.id
_entity.type
_entity.pdbx_description
1 polymer ?
#
loop_
_entity_poly.entity_id
_entity_poly.type
_entity_poly.pdbx_seq_one_letter_code
_entity_poly.pdbx_strand_id
1 'polypeptide(L)'
;MDKQTKLLAELLSASELMVIDQFMQLMVKNNTFERRLEKRTQNIELLNAKIVALEKKENIYHLEIQKLKQNSIDTAKTAKITNTTVPQVVIKKKIIDGAMIAKKLKSDVELVKRPNSSINKTISSNNELEQGVWTDPKTGLMWARISIGQEWNNGQCIGDAKFMNWTTAQIACRHFRLADCNDWRLPTIDELETLMKKAVSGYTCPNNTLFQPKNRIDGSYWSITECDFHHHFAWIVYFGGGSAGSYSKTNDYYVRAVRTT
;
A
#
# COMPACT_ATOMS: atom_id res chain seq x y z
N MET A 1 39.69 31.13 -29.70
CA MET A 1 38.45 30.77 -28.99
C MET A 1 38.38 31.58 -27.72
N ASP A 2 37.42 32.48 -27.62
CA ASP A 2 37.26 33.37 -26.47
C ASP A 2 36.80 32.58 -25.22
N LYS A 3 37.18 33.03 -24.02
CA LYS A 3 36.84 32.36 -22.77
C LYS A 3 35.32 32.19 -22.59
N GLN A 4 34.50 33.12 -23.08
CA GLN A 4 33.04 32.96 -23.03
C GLN A 4 32.55 31.82 -23.92
N THR A 5 33.11 31.67 -25.13
CA THR A 5 32.73 30.56 -26.03
C THR A 5 33.07 29.19 -25.47
N LYS A 6 34.18 29.06 -24.71
CA LYS A 6 34.54 27.81 -24.05
C LYS A 6 33.62 27.49 -22.86
N LEU A 7 33.31 28.50 -22.05
CA LEU A 7 32.39 28.35 -20.90
C LEU A 7 30.97 27.99 -21.36
N LEU A 8 30.48 28.59 -22.45
CA LEU A 8 29.18 28.28 -23.03
C LEU A 8 29.11 26.85 -23.59
N ALA A 9 30.18 26.37 -24.22
CA ALA A 9 30.25 24.98 -24.69
C ALA A 9 30.25 23.97 -23.53
N GLU A 10 30.97 24.27 -22.45
CA GLU A 10 30.98 23.45 -21.23
C GLU A 10 29.61 23.43 -20.53
N LEU A 11 28.91 24.57 -20.46
CA LEU A 11 27.54 24.66 -19.93
C LEU A 11 26.51 23.93 -20.80
N LEU A 12 26.61 24.03 -22.13
CA LEU A 12 25.73 23.29 -23.05
C LEU A 12 25.94 21.78 -22.86
N SER A 13 27.19 21.33 -22.86
CA SER A 13 27.54 19.92 -22.64
C SER A 13 27.06 19.39 -21.28
N ALA A 14 27.19 20.19 -20.22
CA ALA A 14 26.69 19.83 -18.90
C ALA A 14 25.15 19.69 -18.87
N SER A 15 24.42 20.57 -19.58
CA SER A 15 22.97 20.49 -19.66
C SER A 15 22.48 19.27 -20.47
N GLU A 16 23.17 18.91 -21.55
CA GLU A 16 22.90 17.69 -22.32
C GLU A 16 23.10 16.43 -21.46
N LEU A 17 24.18 16.37 -20.67
CA LEU A 17 24.45 15.28 -19.74
C LEU A 17 23.36 15.13 -18.67
N MET A 18 22.84 16.24 -18.13
CA MET A 18 21.73 16.22 -17.18
C MET A 18 20.44 15.67 -17.80
N VAL A 19 20.14 16.05 -19.04
CA VAL A 19 18.96 15.54 -19.77
C VAL A 19 19.09 14.03 -20.02
N ILE A 20 20.28 13.56 -20.38
CA ILE A 20 20.55 12.13 -20.58
C ILE A 20 20.39 11.34 -19.27
N ASP A 21 20.95 11.83 -18.15
CA ASP A 21 20.80 11.18 -16.85
C ASP A 21 19.32 11.11 -16.43
N GLN A 22 18.58 12.21 -16.57
CA GLN A 22 17.15 12.24 -16.25
C GLN A 22 16.34 11.28 -17.13
N PHE A 23 16.67 11.19 -18.43
CA PHE A 23 16.06 10.22 -19.34
C PHE A 23 16.35 8.78 -18.93
N MET A 24 17.60 8.47 -18.57
CA MET A 24 18.00 7.14 -18.11
C MET A 24 17.27 6.76 -16.80
N GLN A 25 17.12 7.69 -15.87
CA GLN A 25 16.35 7.48 -14.63
C GLN A 25 14.86 7.18 -14.93
N LEU A 26 14.25 7.88 -15.90
CA LEU A 26 12.88 7.62 -16.33
C LEU A 26 12.74 6.23 -16.97
N MET A 27 13.69 5.82 -17.80
CA MET A 27 13.71 4.49 -18.43
C MET A 27 13.80 3.36 -17.40
N VAL A 28 14.65 3.52 -16.38
CA VAL A 28 14.77 2.54 -15.27
C VAL A 28 13.47 2.45 -14.47
N LYS A 29 12.85 3.59 -14.14
CA LYS A 29 11.56 3.62 -13.43
C LYS A 29 10.46 2.93 -14.25
N ASN A 30 10.38 3.22 -15.55
CA ASN A 30 9.39 2.60 -16.44
C ASN A 30 9.55 1.07 -16.49
N ASN A 31 10.79 0.59 -16.72
CA ASN A 31 11.07 -0.85 -16.70
C ASN A 31 10.74 -1.52 -15.37
N THR A 32 10.93 -0.82 -14.25
CA THR A 32 10.60 -1.33 -12.92
C THR A 32 9.08 -1.40 -12.71
N PHE A 33 8.34 -0.41 -13.22
CA PHE A 33 6.87 -0.40 -13.20
C PHE A 33 6.30 -1.56 -14.01
N GLU A 34 6.77 -1.76 -15.24
CA GLU A 34 6.32 -2.84 -16.12
C GLU A 34 6.49 -4.22 -15.48
N ARG A 35 7.65 -4.47 -14.85
CA ARG A 35 7.90 -5.73 -14.11
C ARG A 35 6.92 -5.93 -12.94
N ARG A 36 6.56 -4.86 -12.23
CA ARG A 36 5.60 -4.93 -11.11
C ARG A 36 4.19 -5.18 -11.63
N LEU A 37 3.82 -4.54 -12.75
CA LEU A 37 2.54 -4.73 -13.41
C LEU A 37 2.38 -6.18 -13.88
N GLU A 38 3.40 -6.73 -14.56
CA GLU A 38 3.40 -8.11 -15.03
C GLU A 38 3.22 -9.11 -13.89
N LYS A 39 3.96 -8.94 -12.79
CA LYS A 39 3.82 -9.80 -11.60
C LYS A 39 2.41 -9.74 -10.99
N ARG A 40 1.77 -8.56 -11.01
CA ARG A 40 0.38 -8.40 -10.52
C ARG A 40 -0.61 -9.08 -11.44
N THR A 41 -0.45 -8.95 -12.75
CA THR A 41 -1.27 -9.62 -13.75
C THR A 41 -1.18 -11.15 -13.57
N GLN A 42 0.02 -11.70 -13.42
CA GLN A 42 0.21 -13.14 -13.16
C GLN A 42 -0.46 -13.61 -11.87
N ASN A 43 -0.40 -12.82 -10.79
CA ASN A 43 -1.07 -13.15 -9.53
C ASN A 43 -2.60 -13.15 -9.66
N ILE A 44 -3.16 -12.19 -10.41
CA ILE A 44 -4.60 -12.11 -10.69
C ILE A 44 -5.04 -13.31 -11.53
N GLU A 45 -4.29 -13.65 -12.58
CA GLU A 45 -4.56 -14.83 -13.41
C GLU A 45 -4.54 -16.12 -12.59
N LEU A 46 -3.54 -16.30 -11.70
CA LEU A 46 -3.46 -17.45 -10.80
C LEU A 46 -4.66 -17.52 -9.84
N LEU A 47 -5.10 -16.38 -9.30
CA LEU A 47 -6.26 -16.33 -8.42
C LEU A 47 -7.55 -16.69 -9.18
N ASN A 48 -7.72 -16.16 -10.39
CA ASN A 48 -8.86 -16.48 -11.25
C ASN A 48 -8.89 -17.96 -11.62
N ALA A 49 -7.74 -18.57 -11.92
CA ALA A 49 -7.63 -20.01 -12.17
C ALA A 49 -8.07 -20.85 -10.96
N LYS A 50 -7.70 -20.43 -9.74
CA LYS A 50 -8.15 -21.10 -8.50
C LYS A 50 -9.66 -20.99 -8.30
N ILE A 51 -10.25 -19.84 -8.60
CA ILE A 51 -11.71 -19.63 -8.50
C ILE A 51 -12.44 -20.58 -9.47
N VAL A 52 -12.01 -20.64 -10.73
CA VAL A 52 -12.61 -21.54 -11.74
C VAL A 52 -12.50 -23.00 -11.31
N ALA A 53 -11.37 -23.41 -10.73
CA ALA A 53 -11.19 -24.77 -10.22
C ALA A 53 -12.15 -25.11 -9.06
N LEU A 54 -12.39 -24.16 -8.16
CA LEU A 54 -13.34 -24.32 -7.05
C LEU A 54 -14.78 -24.40 -7.56
N GLU A 55 -15.18 -23.54 -8.49
CA GLU A 55 -16.53 -23.57 -9.11
C GLU A 55 -16.77 -24.89 -9.84
N LYS A 56 -15.76 -25.41 -10.55
CA LYS A 56 -15.83 -26.73 -11.18
C LYS A 56 -16.04 -27.84 -10.14
N LYS A 57 -15.33 -27.76 -9.01
CA LYS A 57 -15.46 -28.73 -7.92
C LYS A 57 -16.84 -28.67 -7.26
N GLU A 58 -17.36 -27.47 -7.04
CA GLU A 58 -18.73 -27.25 -6.52
C GLU A 58 -19.79 -27.87 -7.44
N ASN A 59 -19.68 -27.63 -8.75
CA ASN A 59 -20.60 -28.21 -9.75
C ASN A 59 -20.57 -29.75 -9.79
N ILE A 60 -19.38 -30.36 -9.65
CA ILE A 60 -19.24 -31.83 -9.60
C ILE A 60 -20.01 -32.40 -8.40
N TYR A 61 -19.85 -31.80 -7.21
CA TYR A 61 -20.57 -32.28 -6.02
C TYR A 61 -22.08 -32.06 -6.12
N HIS A 62 -22.53 -30.93 -6.70
CA HIS A 62 -23.95 -30.72 -6.96
C HIS A 62 -24.54 -31.82 -7.85
N LEU A 63 -23.83 -32.19 -8.91
CA LEU A 63 -24.27 -33.27 -9.81
C LEU A 63 -24.27 -34.64 -9.13
N GLU A 64 -23.27 -34.92 -8.29
CA GLU A 64 -23.20 -36.18 -7.52
C GLU A 64 -24.36 -36.29 -6.52
N ILE A 65 -24.66 -35.21 -5.79
CA ILE A 65 -25.81 -35.15 -4.88
C ILE A 65 -27.13 -35.37 -5.66
N GLN A 66 -27.27 -34.78 -6.85
CA GLN A 66 -28.46 -34.97 -7.69
C GLN A 66 -28.61 -36.43 -8.14
N LYS A 67 -27.52 -37.07 -8.58
CA LYS A 67 -27.50 -38.50 -8.94
C LYS A 67 -27.87 -39.38 -7.75
N LEU A 68 -27.34 -39.09 -6.56
CA LEU A 68 -27.65 -39.86 -5.34
C LEU A 68 -29.12 -39.69 -4.92
N LYS A 69 -29.69 -38.49 -5.04
CA LYS A 69 -31.12 -38.25 -4.81
C LYS A 69 -31.98 -39.05 -5.80
N GLN A 70 -31.63 -39.04 -7.08
CA GLN A 70 -32.35 -39.81 -8.10
C GLN A 70 -32.28 -41.31 -7.81
N ASN A 71 -31.09 -41.84 -7.49
CA ASN A 71 -30.92 -43.24 -7.11
C ASN A 71 -31.75 -43.59 -5.85
N SER A 72 -31.81 -42.71 -4.85
CA SER A 72 -32.67 -42.90 -3.67
C SER A 72 -34.16 -43.00 -4.02
N ILE A 73 -34.63 -42.20 -5.00
CA ILE A 73 -36.02 -42.25 -5.47
C ILE A 73 -36.28 -43.57 -6.21
N ASP A 74 -35.35 -43.99 -7.05
CA ASP A 74 -35.48 -45.22 -7.83
C ASP A 74 -35.40 -46.48 -6.93
N THR A 75 -34.54 -46.47 -5.90
CA THR A 75 -34.52 -47.53 -4.86
C THR A 75 -35.77 -47.52 -3.97
N ALA A 76 -36.39 -46.36 -3.71
CA ALA A 76 -37.66 -46.30 -2.99
C ALA A 76 -38.83 -46.84 -3.83
N LYS A 77 -38.79 -46.67 -5.15
CA LYS A 77 -39.76 -47.26 -6.08
C LYS A 77 -39.60 -48.79 -6.17
N THR A 78 -38.37 -49.31 -6.18
CA THR A 78 -38.13 -50.76 -6.23
C THR A 78 -38.29 -51.46 -4.88
N ALA A 79 -38.00 -50.82 -3.74
CA ALA A 79 -38.22 -51.40 -2.40
C ALA A 79 -39.70 -51.57 -2.03
N LYS A 80 -40.62 -50.84 -2.68
CA LYS A 80 -42.07 -51.14 -2.60
C LYS A 80 -42.43 -52.51 -3.20
N ILE A 81 -41.51 -53.13 -3.94
CA ILE A 81 -41.67 -54.43 -4.63
C ILE A 81 -40.92 -55.53 -3.87
N THR A 82 -39.81 -55.23 -3.18
CA THR A 82 -39.00 -56.19 -2.41
C THR A 82 -38.55 -55.58 -1.06
N ASN A 83 -39.04 -56.14 0.05
CA ASN A 83 -38.83 -55.67 1.44
C ASN A 83 -37.34 -55.72 1.89
N THR A 84 -36.49 -54.78 1.46
CA THR A 84 -35.07 -54.72 1.89
C THR A 84 -34.63 -53.29 2.22
N THR A 85 -34.28 -53.03 3.50
CA THR A 85 -34.09 -51.68 4.10
C THR A 85 -32.63 -51.17 4.13
N VAL A 86 -31.64 -52.03 3.91
CA VAL A 86 -30.20 -51.72 4.09
C VAL A 86 -29.62 -50.69 3.09
N PRO A 87 -29.98 -50.68 1.79
CA PRO A 87 -29.41 -49.73 0.82
C PRO A 87 -29.76 -48.26 1.10
N GLN A 88 -30.92 -47.99 1.70
CA GLN A 88 -31.42 -46.63 1.88
C GLN A 88 -30.66 -45.83 2.96
N VAL A 89 -30.14 -46.49 4.00
CA VAL A 89 -29.40 -45.82 5.08
C VAL A 89 -28.05 -45.30 4.57
N VAL A 90 -27.36 -46.10 3.75
CA VAL A 90 -26.07 -45.74 3.15
C VAL A 90 -26.21 -44.57 2.17
N ILE A 91 -27.28 -44.57 1.36
CA ILE A 91 -27.55 -43.49 0.41
C ILE A 91 -27.87 -42.17 1.14
N LYS A 92 -28.72 -42.22 2.19
CA LYS A 92 -29.03 -41.04 3.01
C LYS A 92 -27.78 -40.43 3.65
N LYS A 93 -26.87 -41.26 4.16
CA LYS A 93 -25.59 -40.78 4.73
C LYS A 93 -24.73 -40.05 3.70
N LYS A 94 -24.53 -40.63 2.51
CA LYS A 94 -23.76 -39.98 1.41
C LYS A 94 -24.37 -38.65 0.95
N ILE A 95 -25.70 -38.53 0.95
CA ILE A 95 -26.39 -37.27 0.61
C ILE A 95 -26.10 -36.17 1.64
N ILE A 96 -26.11 -36.52 2.94
CA ILE A 96 -25.83 -35.58 4.03
C ILE A 96 -24.37 -35.12 3.98
N ASP A 97 -23.43 -36.06 3.82
CA ASP A 97 -21.99 -35.76 3.76
C ASP A 97 -21.66 -34.88 2.55
N GLY A 98 -22.22 -35.19 1.37
CA GLY A 98 -22.07 -34.37 0.17
C GLY A 98 -22.66 -32.96 0.33
N ALA A 99 -23.83 -32.83 0.98
CA ALA A 99 -24.46 -31.54 1.23
C ALA A 99 -23.64 -30.65 2.17
N MET A 100 -22.98 -31.23 3.19
CA MET A 100 -22.05 -30.47 4.04
C MET A 100 -20.84 -29.94 3.26
N ILE A 101 -20.25 -30.78 2.41
CA ILE A 101 -19.10 -30.41 1.57
C ILE A 101 -19.47 -29.30 0.58
N ALA A 102 -20.62 -29.42 -0.10
CA ALA A 102 -21.09 -28.41 -1.04
C ALA A 102 -21.36 -27.06 -0.35
N LYS A 103 -21.97 -27.07 0.86
CA LYS A 103 -22.20 -25.86 1.65
C LYS A 103 -20.90 -25.18 2.06
N LYS A 104 -19.88 -25.97 2.43
CA LYS A 104 -18.56 -25.45 2.79
C LYS A 104 -17.85 -24.83 1.59
N LEU A 105 -17.84 -25.51 0.44
CA LEU A 105 -17.26 -24.98 -0.80
C LEU A 105 -17.95 -23.68 -1.24
N LYS A 106 -19.29 -23.63 -1.20
CA LYS A 106 -20.05 -22.43 -1.52
C LYS A 106 -19.71 -21.25 -0.60
N SER A 107 -19.57 -21.52 0.70
CA SER A 107 -19.10 -20.51 1.66
C SER A 107 -17.68 -20.04 1.35
N ASP A 108 -16.77 -20.94 0.97
CA ASP A 108 -15.39 -20.58 0.64
C ASP A 108 -15.32 -19.77 -0.68
N VAL A 109 -16.18 -20.07 -1.66
CA VAL A 109 -16.34 -19.30 -2.90
C VAL A 109 -16.95 -17.92 -2.63
N GLU A 110 -18.00 -17.83 -1.81
CA GLU A 110 -18.59 -16.54 -1.42
C GLU A 110 -17.62 -15.67 -0.62
N LEU A 111 -16.79 -16.27 0.25
CA LEU A 111 -15.73 -15.56 0.94
C LEU A 111 -14.71 -14.98 -0.05
N VAL A 112 -14.38 -15.68 -1.14
CA VAL A 112 -13.44 -15.17 -2.15
C VAL A 112 -14.08 -14.12 -3.07
N LYS A 113 -15.38 -14.22 -3.35
CA LYS A 113 -16.14 -13.30 -4.23
C LYS A 113 -16.61 -12.02 -3.54
N ARG A 114 -16.74 -12.01 -2.21
CA ARG A 114 -16.99 -10.76 -1.47
C ARG A 114 -15.81 -9.81 -1.74
N PRO A 115 -16.05 -8.49 -1.92
CA PRO A 115 -14.99 -7.51 -1.72
C PRO A 115 -14.60 -7.60 -0.24
N ASN A 116 -13.69 -8.51 0.07
CA ASN A 116 -13.33 -8.84 1.43
C ASN A 116 -12.65 -7.61 2.00
N SER A 117 -13.33 -6.84 2.83
CA SER A 117 -12.76 -5.64 3.47
C SER A 117 -11.45 -5.96 4.19
N SER A 118 -11.30 -7.16 4.76
CA SER A 118 -10.06 -7.65 5.37
C SER A 118 -8.96 -7.95 4.34
N ILE A 119 -9.28 -8.60 3.21
CA ILE A 119 -8.31 -8.85 2.13
C ILE A 119 -8.00 -7.55 1.40
N ASN A 120 -8.96 -6.67 1.16
CA ASN A 120 -8.78 -5.34 0.60
C ASN A 120 -7.96 -4.45 1.53
N LYS A 121 -8.11 -4.59 2.86
CA LYS A 121 -7.27 -3.90 3.84
C LYS A 121 -5.86 -4.48 3.88
N THR A 122 -5.70 -5.80 3.74
CA THR A 122 -4.38 -6.46 3.65
C THR A 122 -3.70 -6.22 2.28
N ILE A 123 -4.45 -6.18 1.18
CA ILE A 123 -3.98 -5.85 -0.17
C ILE A 123 -3.69 -4.36 -0.26
N SER A 124 -4.54 -3.50 0.30
CA SER A 124 -4.28 -2.07 0.42
C SER A 124 -3.06 -1.83 1.30
N SER A 125 -2.92 -2.47 2.48
CA SER A 125 -1.74 -2.31 3.33
C SER A 125 -0.46 -2.90 2.70
N ASN A 126 -0.56 -4.02 1.96
CA ASN A 126 0.57 -4.61 1.25
C ASN A 126 0.97 -3.76 0.05
N ASN A 127 0.00 -3.21 -0.69
CA ASN A 127 0.24 -2.27 -1.78
C ASN A 127 0.85 -0.97 -1.24
N GLU A 128 0.34 -0.44 -0.14
CA GLU A 128 0.88 0.74 0.54
C GLU A 128 2.33 0.51 1.00
N LEU A 129 2.63 -0.65 1.59
CA LEU A 129 3.99 -1.02 1.98
C LEU A 129 4.89 -1.17 0.75
N GLU A 130 4.45 -1.80 -0.33
CA GLU A 130 5.21 -1.89 -1.59
C GLU A 130 5.48 -0.51 -2.19
N GLN A 131 4.51 0.39 -2.09
CA GLN A 131 4.54 1.74 -2.66
C GLN A 131 5.22 2.78 -1.75
N GLY A 132 5.51 2.45 -0.49
CA GLY A 132 6.19 3.35 0.45
C GLY A 132 5.29 4.39 1.08
N VAL A 133 3.98 4.14 1.10
CA VAL A 133 2.97 5.07 1.63
C VAL A 133 2.22 4.43 2.78
N TRP A 134 1.53 5.25 3.57
CA TRP A 134 0.68 4.81 4.65
C TRP A 134 -0.51 5.76 4.79
N THR A 135 -1.73 5.23 4.73
CA THR A 135 -2.93 6.02 5.03
C THR A 135 -3.21 5.97 6.52
N ASP A 136 -3.24 7.14 7.16
CA ASP A 136 -3.61 7.26 8.56
C ASP A 136 -5.12 6.95 8.71
N PRO A 137 -5.49 5.87 9.42
CA PRO A 137 -6.88 5.49 9.58
C PRO A 137 -7.72 6.48 10.38
N LYS A 138 -7.09 7.41 11.12
CA LYS A 138 -7.81 8.43 11.91
C LYS A 138 -8.19 9.65 11.07
N THR A 139 -7.28 10.11 10.22
CA THR A 139 -7.43 11.36 9.46
C THR A 139 -7.77 11.15 7.99
N GLY A 140 -7.54 9.94 7.45
CA GLY A 140 -7.67 9.65 6.02
C GLY A 140 -6.53 10.23 5.18
N LEU A 141 -5.54 10.88 5.81
CA LEU A 141 -4.38 11.44 5.13
C LEU A 141 -3.40 10.34 4.75
N MET A 142 -2.81 10.45 3.55
CA MET A 142 -1.78 9.54 3.09
C MET A 142 -0.40 10.18 3.30
N TRP A 143 0.46 9.45 3.99
CA TRP A 143 1.81 9.87 4.36
C TRP A 143 2.86 9.07 3.61
N ALA A 144 3.94 9.73 3.21
CA ALA A 144 5.13 9.04 2.78
C ALA A 144 5.77 8.34 3.99
N ARG A 145 6.12 7.06 3.87
CA ARG A 145 6.84 6.30 4.91
C ARG A 145 8.25 6.82 5.12
N ILE A 146 8.84 7.35 4.05
CA ILE A 146 10.18 7.93 4.02
C ILE A 146 10.14 9.45 4.23
N SER A 147 11.27 10.01 4.67
CA SER A 147 11.48 11.46 4.65
C SER A 147 12.09 11.86 3.30
N ILE A 148 11.89 13.11 2.87
CA ILE A 148 12.49 13.60 1.63
C ILE A 148 14.03 13.48 1.70
N GLY A 149 14.63 12.99 0.62
CA GLY A 149 16.06 12.67 0.52
C GLY A 149 16.36 11.18 0.63
N GLN A 150 15.45 10.40 1.20
CA GLN A 150 15.52 8.95 1.24
C GLN A 150 14.80 8.33 0.05
N GLU A 151 15.00 7.03 -0.14
CA GLU A 151 14.35 6.23 -1.16
C GLU A 151 13.61 5.04 -0.54
N TRP A 152 12.52 4.62 -1.19
CA TRP A 152 11.77 3.44 -0.80
C TRP A 152 11.99 2.32 -1.80
N ASN A 153 12.54 1.19 -1.34
CA ASN A 153 12.80 0.03 -2.17
C ASN A 153 12.45 -1.26 -1.43
N ASN A 154 11.56 -2.07 -2.02
CA ASN A 154 11.18 -3.40 -1.51
C ASN A 154 10.85 -3.45 0.00
N GLY A 155 10.08 -2.48 0.49
CA GLY A 155 9.67 -2.42 1.90
C GLY A 155 10.73 -1.83 2.84
N GLN A 156 11.83 -1.29 2.31
CA GLN A 156 12.92 -0.72 3.08
C GLN A 156 13.17 0.75 2.70
N CYS A 157 13.53 1.53 3.71
CA CYS A 157 14.03 2.89 3.55
C CYS A 157 15.54 2.86 3.32
N ILE A 158 15.99 3.43 2.19
CA ILE A 158 17.39 3.50 1.77
C ILE A 158 17.86 4.95 1.80
N GLY A 159 19.13 5.16 2.17
CA GLY A 159 19.77 6.46 2.20
C GLY A 159 19.36 7.34 3.38
N ASP A 160 19.87 8.57 3.36
CA ASP A 160 19.70 9.55 4.42
C ASP A 160 18.68 10.62 4.04
N ALA A 161 17.91 11.05 5.03
CA ALA A 161 16.99 12.17 4.86
C ALA A 161 17.78 13.48 4.71
N LYS A 162 17.29 14.37 3.84
CA LYS A 162 17.92 15.67 3.62
C LYS A 162 17.33 16.71 4.58
N PHE A 163 18.23 17.55 5.08
CA PHE A 163 17.89 18.78 5.78
C PHE A 163 17.68 19.88 4.75
N MET A 164 16.62 20.67 4.91
CA MET A 164 16.37 21.79 4.03
C MET A 164 15.59 22.89 4.73
N ASN A 165 15.83 24.12 4.28
CA ASN A 165 15.08 25.28 4.72
C ASN A 165 13.61 25.21 4.28
N TRP A 166 12.79 26.05 4.89
CA TRP A 166 11.33 25.99 4.74
C TRP A 166 10.85 26.21 3.30
N THR A 167 11.54 27.05 2.53
CA THR A 167 11.21 27.30 1.12
C THR A 167 11.57 26.10 0.26
N THR A 168 12.78 25.54 0.45
CA THR A 168 13.23 24.33 -0.26
C THR A 168 12.37 23.12 0.11
N ALA A 169 11.90 23.01 1.35
CA ALA A 169 10.99 21.96 1.80
C ALA A 169 9.69 21.92 0.98
N GLN A 170 9.07 23.08 0.77
CA GLN A 170 7.85 23.19 -0.03
C GLN A 170 8.07 22.78 -1.49
N ILE A 171 9.16 23.26 -2.08
CA ILE A 171 9.54 22.93 -3.46
C ILE A 171 9.80 21.42 -3.56
N ALA A 172 10.54 20.85 -2.61
CA ALA A 172 10.87 19.44 -2.59
C ALA A 172 9.61 18.56 -2.50
N CYS A 173 8.62 18.93 -1.68
CA CYS A 173 7.32 18.22 -1.66
C CYS A 173 6.63 18.26 -3.03
N ARG A 174 6.55 19.43 -3.69
CA ARG A 174 5.90 19.58 -5.00
C ARG A 174 6.56 18.74 -6.10
N HIS A 175 7.86 18.51 -6.00
CA HIS A 175 8.62 17.67 -6.92
C HIS A 175 8.75 16.21 -6.46
N PHE A 176 8.27 15.89 -5.25
CA PHE A 176 8.34 14.55 -4.70
C PHE A 176 7.38 13.63 -5.46
N ARG A 177 7.87 12.44 -5.83
CA ARG A 177 7.12 11.42 -6.56
C ARG A 177 7.26 10.10 -5.84
N LEU A 178 6.12 9.54 -5.45
CA LEU A 178 6.04 8.27 -4.73
C LEU A 178 4.67 7.65 -5.00
N ALA A 179 4.61 6.32 -5.14
CA ALA A 179 3.37 5.60 -5.40
C ALA A 179 2.58 6.10 -6.63
N ASP A 180 3.28 6.53 -7.68
CA ASP A 180 2.69 7.14 -8.88
C ASP A 180 1.88 8.43 -8.61
N CYS A 181 2.06 9.03 -7.44
CA CYS A 181 1.39 10.28 -7.03
C CYS A 181 2.34 11.48 -7.14
N ASN A 182 1.80 12.65 -7.49
CA ASN A 182 2.54 13.89 -7.75
C ASN A 182 2.00 15.12 -7.01
N ASP A 183 0.95 14.95 -6.21
CA ASP A 183 0.21 15.94 -5.42
C ASP A 183 0.69 15.99 -3.95
N TRP A 184 1.92 15.54 -3.71
CA TRP A 184 2.56 15.58 -2.40
C TRP A 184 2.81 17.02 -1.95
N ARG A 185 2.48 17.30 -0.69
CA ARG A 185 2.66 18.62 -0.07
C ARG A 185 3.32 18.55 1.29
N LEU A 186 3.77 19.70 1.76
CA LEU A 186 4.20 19.90 3.13
C LEU A 186 2.95 19.89 4.05
N PRO A 187 2.97 19.19 5.20
CA PRO A 187 1.83 19.07 6.09
C PRO A 187 1.61 20.34 6.92
N THR A 188 0.37 20.57 7.37
CA THR A 188 0.08 21.59 8.38
C THR A 188 0.54 21.14 9.76
N ILE A 189 0.60 22.07 10.72
CA ILE A 189 1.06 21.77 12.08
C ILE A 189 0.09 20.79 12.74
N ASP A 190 -1.21 21.00 12.56
CA ASP A 190 -2.27 20.13 13.08
C ASP A 190 -2.15 18.70 12.51
N GLU A 191 -1.86 18.57 11.22
CA GLU A 191 -1.65 17.26 10.59
C GLU A 191 -0.43 16.54 11.17
N LEU A 192 0.70 17.22 11.33
CA LEU A 192 1.90 16.61 11.93
C LEU A 192 1.69 16.25 13.40
N GLU A 193 0.96 17.06 14.17
CA GLU A 193 0.67 16.75 15.57
C GLU A 193 -0.14 15.46 15.72
N THR A 194 -0.98 15.09 14.74
CA THR A 194 -1.72 13.82 14.78
C THR A 194 -0.80 12.59 14.79
N LEU A 195 0.40 12.73 14.21
CA LEU A 195 1.41 11.68 14.19
C LEU A 195 2.22 11.61 15.48
N MET A 196 2.19 12.64 16.32
CA MET A 196 3.09 12.80 17.46
C MET A 196 2.47 12.22 18.73
N LYS A 197 3.22 11.38 19.46
CA LYS A 197 2.86 11.02 20.83
C LYS A 197 3.18 12.21 21.74
N LYS A 198 2.16 12.84 22.33
CA LYS A 198 2.38 13.91 23.34
C LYS A 198 2.88 13.26 24.64
N ALA A 199 3.83 13.91 25.32
CA ALA A 199 4.45 13.45 26.57
C ALA A 199 5.27 12.14 26.50
N VAL A 200 5.46 11.55 25.32
CA VAL A 200 6.35 10.40 25.06
C VAL A 200 7.03 10.61 23.73
N SER A 201 8.31 10.24 23.58
CA SER A 201 8.98 10.34 22.29
C SER A 201 8.39 9.35 21.25
N GLY A 202 8.28 9.79 20.00
CA GLY A 202 7.95 8.95 18.84
C GLY A 202 6.57 9.18 18.19
N TYR A 203 6.21 8.25 17.31
CA TYR A 203 5.01 8.34 16.47
C TYR A 203 3.80 7.60 17.07
N THR A 204 2.59 8.10 16.79
CA THR A 204 1.31 7.46 17.11
C THR A 204 0.99 6.26 16.22
N CYS A 205 1.58 6.18 15.03
CA CYS A 205 1.43 5.06 14.11
C CYS A 205 2.10 3.77 14.63
N PRO A 206 1.75 2.59 14.09
CA PRO A 206 2.45 1.35 14.42
C PRO A 206 3.95 1.43 14.16
N ASN A 207 4.74 0.67 14.91
CA ASN A 207 6.20 0.61 14.75
C ASN A 207 6.57 0.27 13.30
N ASN A 208 7.67 0.86 12.81
CA ASN A 208 8.19 0.70 11.45
C ASN A 208 7.21 1.16 10.34
N THR A 209 6.18 1.94 10.68
CA THR A 209 5.29 2.53 9.67
C THR A 209 5.95 3.73 9.00
N LEU A 210 6.37 4.70 9.82
CA LEU A 210 7.07 5.91 9.38
C LEU A 210 8.53 5.84 9.83
N PHE A 211 9.44 5.92 8.87
CA PHE A 211 10.88 5.77 9.09
C PHE A 211 11.49 7.09 9.56
N GLN A 212 12.26 7.01 10.65
CA GLN A 212 13.03 8.15 11.18
C GLN A 212 14.41 8.19 10.52
N PRO A 213 14.97 9.39 10.30
CA PRO A 213 16.35 9.56 9.86
C PRO A 213 17.33 8.95 10.86
N LYS A 214 18.36 8.24 10.37
CA LYS A 214 19.31 7.49 11.22
C LYS A 214 20.31 8.38 11.98
N ASN A 215 20.61 9.57 11.46
CA ASN A 215 21.79 10.35 11.87
C ASN A 215 21.53 11.48 12.89
N ARG A 216 20.33 11.62 13.46
CA ARG A 216 20.10 12.62 14.53
C ARG A 216 18.97 12.24 15.48
N ILE A 217 19.19 12.58 16.76
CA ILE A 217 18.26 12.45 17.89
C ILE A 217 17.01 13.34 17.71
N ASP A 218 17.02 14.27 16.75
CA ASP A 218 16.13 15.42 16.85
C ASP A 218 14.81 15.27 16.10
N GLY A 219 14.64 14.32 15.17
CA GLY A 219 13.33 13.99 14.56
C GLY A 219 12.41 15.19 14.23
N SER A 220 12.97 16.33 13.81
CA SER A 220 12.25 17.59 13.62
C SER A 220 11.74 17.72 12.20
N TYR A 221 10.45 17.98 12.03
CA TYR A 221 9.81 18.07 10.72
C TYR A 221 9.14 19.42 10.50
N TRP A 222 9.40 20.01 9.34
CA TRP A 222 8.76 21.25 8.89
C TRP A 222 7.25 21.08 8.67
N SER A 223 6.50 22.10 9.10
CA SER A 223 5.12 22.34 8.68
C SER A 223 5.03 23.49 7.66
N ILE A 224 3.99 23.49 6.82
CA ILE A 224 3.59 24.66 6.02
C ILE A 224 3.01 25.80 6.86
N THR A 225 2.59 25.54 8.10
CA THR A 225 1.99 26.55 8.97
C THR A 225 3.03 27.58 9.39
N GLU A 226 2.79 28.85 9.05
CA GLU A 226 3.62 29.98 9.45
C GLU A 226 3.35 30.40 10.89
N CYS A 227 4.29 31.11 11.52
CA CYS A 227 4.07 31.72 12.82
C CYS A 227 3.35 33.07 12.64
N ASP A 228 2.17 33.23 13.24
CA ASP A 228 1.33 34.42 13.09
C ASP A 228 2.03 35.73 13.48
N PHE A 229 2.86 35.70 14.54
CA PHE A 229 3.53 36.89 15.07
C PHE A 229 4.88 37.18 14.40
N HIS A 230 5.45 36.20 13.69
CA HIS A 230 6.79 36.29 13.13
C HIS A 230 6.83 35.66 11.73
N HIS A 231 6.60 36.45 10.68
CA HIS A 231 6.57 35.99 9.28
C HIS A 231 7.85 35.31 8.77
N HIS A 232 8.97 35.48 9.48
CA HIS A 232 10.23 34.80 9.18
C HIS A 232 10.33 33.41 9.81
N PHE A 233 9.32 32.99 10.56
CA PHE A 233 9.27 31.73 11.31
C PHE A 233 8.13 30.84 10.79
N ALA A 234 8.34 29.54 10.90
CA ALA A 234 7.34 28.52 10.62
C ALA A 234 7.37 27.44 11.70
N TRP A 235 6.28 26.69 11.82
CA TRP A 235 6.16 25.64 12.83
C TRP A 235 6.88 24.36 12.44
N ILE A 236 7.41 23.67 13.44
CA ILE A 236 7.94 22.31 13.35
C ILE A 236 7.34 21.43 14.43
N VAL A 237 7.37 20.12 14.18
CA VAL A 237 7.13 19.09 15.20
C VAL A 237 8.41 18.36 15.52
N TYR A 238 8.71 18.24 16.81
CA TYR A 238 9.85 17.52 17.38
C TYR A 238 9.39 16.15 17.91
N PHE A 239 9.50 15.10 17.08
CA PHE A 239 9.07 13.75 17.50
C PHE A 239 9.95 13.14 18.59
N GLY A 240 11.21 13.58 18.72
CA GLY A 240 12.13 13.10 19.76
C GLY A 240 11.70 13.47 21.19
N GLY A 241 10.86 14.48 21.35
CA GLY A 241 10.42 14.99 22.66
C GLY A 241 8.94 15.33 22.76
N GLY A 242 8.17 15.06 21.70
CA GLY A 242 6.71 15.18 21.74
C GLY A 242 6.22 16.63 21.86
N SER A 243 6.90 17.58 21.21
CA SER A 243 6.57 19.01 21.26
C SER A 243 6.53 19.65 19.86
N ALA A 244 5.89 20.82 19.77
CA ALA A 244 5.87 21.67 18.60
C ALA A 244 6.42 23.06 18.95
N GLY A 245 7.01 23.74 17.97
CA GLY A 245 7.58 25.08 18.16
C GLY A 245 7.81 25.80 16.84
N SER A 246 7.91 27.12 16.88
CA SER A 246 8.19 27.95 15.70
C SER A 246 9.67 28.30 15.61
N TYR A 247 10.27 28.16 14.43
CA TYR A 247 11.69 28.44 14.18
C TYR A 247 11.89 29.20 12.88
N SER A 248 13.05 29.85 12.74
CA SER A 248 13.42 30.61 11.54
C SER A 248 13.30 29.73 10.29
N LYS A 249 12.63 30.25 9.25
CA LYS A 249 12.46 29.62 7.93
C LYS A 249 13.80 29.32 7.23
N THR A 250 14.90 29.95 7.67
CA THR A 250 16.26 29.72 7.18
C THR A 250 16.95 28.50 7.78
N ASN A 251 16.42 27.94 8.88
CA ASN A 251 16.98 26.74 9.50
C ASN A 251 16.66 25.51 8.65
N ASP A 252 17.48 24.47 8.76
CA ASP A 252 17.23 23.23 8.03
C ASP A 252 16.64 22.14 8.94
N TYR A 253 15.50 21.60 8.55
CA TYR A 253 14.83 20.47 9.21
C TYR A 253 14.39 19.41 8.20
N TYR A 254 13.92 18.27 8.69
CA TYR A 254 13.43 17.19 7.83
C TYR A 254 12.05 17.50 7.27
N VAL A 255 11.69 16.74 6.24
CA VAL A 255 10.40 16.89 5.55
C VAL A 255 9.78 15.52 5.37
N ARG A 256 8.51 15.40 5.75
CA ARG A 256 7.65 14.24 5.46
C ARG A 256 6.48 14.74 4.66
N ALA A 257 6.32 14.20 3.46
CA ALA A 257 5.24 14.59 2.57
C ALA A 257 3.92 13.94 2.99
N VAL A 258 2.84 14.70 2.84
CA VAL A 258 1.46 14.26 3.02
C VAL A 258 0.66 14.58 1.76
N ARG A 259 -0.41 13.82 1.52
CA ARG A 259 -1.42 14.13 0.51
C ARG A 259 -2.82 13.76 1.01
N THR A 260 -3.82 14.36 0.39
CA THR A 260 -5.23 13.97 0.56
C THR A 260 -5.54 12.76 -0.32
N THR A 261 -6.35 11.83 0.18
CA THR A 261 -6.80 10.63 -0.55
C THR A 261 -8.04 10.91 -1.39
#